data_AF-A0A957V2U5-F1
#
_entry.id   AF-A0A957V2U5-F1
#
_cell.length_a   1.000
_cell.length_b   1.000
_cell.length_c   1.000
_cell.angle_alpha   90.00
_cell.angle_beta   90.00
_cell.angle_gamma   90.00
#
_symmetry.space_group_name_H-M   'P 1'
#
loop_
_entity.id
_entity.type
_entity.pdbx_description
1 polymer ?
#
loop_
_entity_poly.entity_id
_entity_poly.type
_entity_poly.pdbx_seq_one_letter_code
_entity_poly.pdbx_strand_id
1 'polypeptide(L)' 'MPDIDRIVEQMTLEEKAALCTGASAWTTTPVERLGVPELLVSDGPHGVRRVPDIHAVAAQS' A
#
# COMPACT_ATOMS: atom_id res chain seq x y z
N MET A 1 -19.87 3.62 -1.02
CA MET A 1 -18.47 4.06 -1.16
C MET A 1 -17.97 4.37 0.24
N PRO A 2 -16.81 3.86 0.67
CA PRO A 2 -16.28 4.17 2.01
C PRO A 2 -16.14 5.68 2.20
N ASP A 3 -16.42 6.13 3.41
CA ASP A 3 -16.23 7.52 3.82
C ASP A 3 -14.75 7.74 4.13
N ILE A 4 -14.05 8.40 3.21
CA ILE A 4 -12.60 8.55 3.26
C ILE A 4 -12.18 9.46 4.41
N ASP A 5 -12.88 10.57 4.64
CA ASP A 5 -12.54 11.52 5.68
C ASP A 5 -12.67 10.86 7.06
N ARG A 6 -13.75 10.11 7.29
CA ARG A 6 -13.95 9.35 8.53
C ARG A 6 -12.87 8.28 8.76
N ILE A 7 -12.34 7.67 7.69
CA ILE A 7 -11.25 6.68 7.80
C ILE A 7 -9.94 7.39 8.18
N VAL A 8 -9.60 8.49 7.50
CA VAL A 8 -8.38 9.26 7.75
C VAL A 8 -8.37 9.89 9.14
N GLU A 9 -9.52 10.35 9.65
CA GLU A 9 -9.67 10.86 11.02
C GLU A 9 -9.36 9.80 12.08
N GLN A 10 -9.70 8.54 11.81
CA GLN A 10 -9.47 7.44 12.76
C GLN A 10 -8.04 6.91 12.74
N MET A 11 -7.20 7.29 11.77
CA MET A 11 -5.80 6.83 11.67
C MET A 11 -4.87 7.48 12.70
N THR A 12 -3.89 6.71 13.19
CA THR A 12 -2.79 7.29 13.96
C THR A 12 -1.84 8.08 13.06
N LEU A 13 -0.92 8.85 13.65
CA LEU A 13 0.08 9.56 12.87
C LEU A 13 0.99 8.59 12.12
N GLU A 14 1.37 7.48 12.75
CA GLU A 14 2.21 6.44 12.19
C GLU A 14 1.55 5.75 11.00
N GLU A 15 0.25 5.46 11.07
CA GLU A 15 -0.50 4.88 9.95
C GLU A 15 -0.60 5.83 8.76
N LYS A 16 -0.83 7.13 9.02
CA LYS A 16 -0.82 8.17 7.98
C LYS A 16 0.55 8.25 7.31
N ALA A 17 1.62 8.23 8.10
CA ALA A 17 2.98 8.26 7.57
C ALA A 17 3.30 6.99 6.75
N ALA A 18 2.92 5.81 7.25
CA ALA A 18 3.19 4.54 6.60
C ALA A 18 2.42 4.37 5.26
N LEU A 19 1.22 4.93 5.15
CA LEU A 19 0.44 4.97 3.90
C LEU A 19 1.12 5.77 2.77
N CYS A 20 2.00 6.71 3.13
CA CYS A 20 2.80 7.48 2.16
C CYS A 20 4.01 6.70 1.64
N THR A 21 4.20 5.45 2.06
CA THR A 21 5.27 4.56 1.64
C THR A 21 4.71 3.22 1.18
N GLY A 22 5.37 2.58 0.23
CA GLY A 22 5.03 1.20 -0.14
C GLY A 22 5.45 0.22 0.97
N ALA A 23 4.63 -0.80 1.22
CA ALA A 23 5.02 -1.94 2.06
C ALA A 23 6.09 -2.81 1.36
N SER A 24 6.09 -2.79 0.04
CA SER A 24 7.10 -3.39 -0.83
C SER A 24 7.32 -2.49 -2.05
N ALA A 25 8.15 -2.94 -3.00
CA ALA A 25 8.29 -2.26 -4.29
C ALA A 25 6.98 -2.25 -5.12
N TRP A 26 6.00 -3.08 -4.78
CA TRP A 26 4.81 -3.32 -5.60
C TRP A 26 3.48 -3.27 -4.83
N THR A 27 3.52 -2.97 -3.54
CA THR A 27 2.33 -2.96 -2.69
C THR A 27 2.26 -1.76 -1.76
N THR A 28 1.04 -1.29 -1.48
CA THR A 28 0.81 -0.19 -0.52
C THR A 28 0.71 -0.70 0.91
N THR A 29 1.03 0.13 1.91
CA THR A 29 0.83 -0.25 3.31
C THR A 29 -0.66 -0.37 3.66
N PRO A 30 -1.15 -1.52 4.16
CA PRO A 30 -2.53 -1.67 4.62
C PRO A 30 -2.78 -1.01 5.99
N VAL A 31 -4.05 -0.66 6.27
CA VAL A 31 -4.52 -0.29 7.62
C VAL A 31 -5.70 -1.19 7.98
N GLU A 32 -5.37 -2.43 8.38
CA GLU A 32 -6.34 -3.53 8.54
C GLU A 32 -7.45 -3.21 9.54
N ARG A 33 -7.13 -2.54 10.66
CA ARG A 33 -8.12 -2.19 11.69
C ARG A 33 -9.21 -1.24 11.19
N LEU A 34 -8.95 -0.49 10.12
CA LEU A 34 -9.88 0.44 9.48
C LEU A 34 -10.45 -0.12 8.17
N GLY A 35 -10.13 -1.38 7.83
CA GLY A 35 -10.59 -2.01 6.60
C GLY A 35 -9.95 -1.43 5.33
N VAL A 36 -8.79 -0.78 5.43
CA VAL A 36 -8.02 -0.30 4.27
C VAL A 36 -7.11 -1.43 3.78
N PRO A 37 -7.39 -2.04 2.61
CA PRO A 37 -6.63 -3.17 2.12
C PRO A 37 -5.27 -2.73 1.56
N GLU A 38 -4.36 -3.69 1.44
CA GLU A 38 -3.18 -3.56 0.58
C GLU A 38 -3.64 -3.46 -0.88
N LEU A 39 -3.01 -2.56 -1.63
CA LEU A 39 -3.18 -2.45 -3.08
C LEU A 39 -1.94 -2.97 -3.78
N LEU A 40 -2.17 -3.76 -4.82
CA LEU A 40 -1.16 -4.21 -5.76
C LEU A 40 -0.99 -3.19 -6.88
N VAL A 41 0.24 -2.76 -7.13
CA VAL A 41 0.59 -1.96 -8.30
C VAL A 41 1.50 -2.75 -9.25
N SER A 42 1.52 -2.34 -10.51
CA SER A 42 2.31 -2.96 -11.56
C SER A 42 2.56 -1.94 -12.67
N ASP A 43 3.77 -1.91 -13.23
CA ASP A 43 4.06 -1.12 -14.43
C ASP A 43 3.21 -1.61 -15.61
N GLY A 44 3.02 -0.72 -16.60
CA GLY A 44 2.59 -1.21 -17.90
C GLY A 44 2.10 -0.19 -18.92
N PRO A 45 2.98 0.60 -19.56
CA PRO A 45 2.58 1.37 -20.74
C PRO A 45 2.13 0.51 -21.93
N HIS A 46 2.45 -0.79 -21.95
CA HIS A 46 2.12 -1.71 -23.05
C HIS A 46 2.00 -3.18 -22.59
N GLY A 47 1.47 -3.40 -21.38
CA GLY A 47 1.25 -4.75 -20.83
C GLY A 47 1.60 -4.83 -19.34
N VAL A 48 0.92 -5.73 -18.62
CA VAL A 48 1.07 -5.87 -17.17
C VAL A 48 2.38 -6.58 -16.83
N ARG A 49 3.28 -5.89 -16.12
CA ARG A 49 4.54 -6.48 -15.65
C ARG A 49 4.33 -7.23 -14.35
N ARG A 50 4.68 -8.51 -14.30
CA ARG A 50 4.68 -9.30 -13.05
C ARG A 50 6.10 -9.53 -12.54
N VAL A 51 6.22 -9.64 -11.23
CA VAL A 51 7.45 -10.07 -10.54
C VAL A 51 7.22 -11.43 -9.87
N PRO A 52 8.28 -12.22 -9.63
CA PRO A 52 8.15 -13.54 -8.99
C PRO A 52 7.63 -13.47 -7.55
N ASP A 53 8.11 -12.49 -6.78
CA ASP A 53 7.66 -12.22 -5.41
C ASP A 53 7.30 -10.74 -5.30
N ILE A 54 6.03 -10.49 -4.99
CA ILE A 54 5.45 -9.15 -4.92
C ILE A 54 5.69 -8.48 -3.57
N HIS A 55 5.97 -9.26 -2.52
CA HIS A 55 6.20 -8.77 -1.16
C HIS A 55 7.69 -8.71 -0.81
N ALA A 56 8.57 -8.99 -1.78
CA ALA A 56 9.99 -8.83 -1.60
C ALA A 56 10.32 -7.39 -1.20
N VAL A 57 10.83 -7.22 0.01
CA VAL A 57 11.33 -5.93 0.50
C VAL A 57 12.58 -5.60 -0.29
N ALA A 58 12.68 -4.38 -0.83
CA ALA A 58 13.92 -3.92 -1.43
C ALA A 58 15.02 -4.06 -0.36
N ALA A 59 16.03 -4.88 -0.65
CA ALA A 59 17.05 -5.32 0.30
C ALA A 59 17.48 -4.18 1.23
N GLN A 60 17.55 -4.49 2.55
CA GLN A 60 18.06 -3.57 3.56
C GLN A 60 19.41 -3.02 3.05
N SER A 61 19.43 -1.72 2.77
CA SER A 61 20.66 -1.00 2.41
C SER A 61 21.56 -0.86 3.62
#